data_AF-A0A7X7MZB3-F1
#
_entry.id   AF-A0A7X7MZB3-F1
#
_cell.length_a   1.000
_cell.length_b   1.000
_cell.length_c   1.000
_cell.angle_alpha   90.00
_cell.angle_beta   90.00
_cell.angle_gamma   90.00
#
_symmetry.space_group_name_H-M   'P 1'
#
loop_
_entity.id
_entity.type
_entity.pdbx_description
1 polymer ?
#
loop_
_entity_poly.entity_id
_entity_poly.type
_entity_poly.pdbx_seq_one_letter_code
_entity_poly.pdbx_strand_id
1 'polypeptide(L)' 'FYAGNCISDTVGKGGVTYSARSGFCLETQYYPNSANEKSFPQPIFDAGQPYQTTTVYKFV' A
#
# COMPACT_ATOMS: atom_id res chain seq x y z
N PHE A 1 -6.72 -0.82 2.64
CA PHE A 1 -5.67 -0.38 3.60
C PHE A 1 -5.51 -1.48 4.64
N TYR A 2 -4.33 -1.60 5.25
CA TYR A 2 -4.14 -2.51 6.39
C TYR A 2 -3.64 -1.72 7.61
N ALA A 3 -4.07 -2.14 8.80
CA ALA A 3 -3.79 -1.44 10.05
C ALA A 3 -2.85 -2.25 10.94
N GLY A 4 -1.73 -2.75 10.40
CA GLY A 4 -0.71 -3.45 11.18
C GLY A 4 -1.20 -4.64 12.01
N ASN A 5 -2.19 -5.40 11.53
CA ASN A 5 -2.85 -6.46 12.32
C ASN A 5 -1.92 -7.63 12.68
N CYS A 6 -0.88 -7.87 11.89
CA CYS A 6 0.04 -8.99 12.05
C CYS A 6 1.44 -8.56 12.51
N ILE A 7 1.58 -7.32 13.02
CA ILE A 7 2.84 -6.82 13.57
C ILE A 7 3.00 -7.37 14.99
N SER A 8 4.12 -8.05 15.23
CA SER A 8 4.57 -8.39 16.58
C SER A 8 5.27 -7.21 17.23
N ASP A 9 5.24 -7.16 18.55
CA ASP A 9 5.90 -6.13 19.34
C ASP A 9 7.35 -5.93 18.90
N THR A 10 7.62 -4.71 18.42
CA THR A 10 8.93 -4.33 17.85
C THR A 10 9.31 -2.96 18.39
N VAL A 11 10.56 -2.80 18.85
CA VAL A 11 11.06 -1.48 19.27
C VAL A 11 11.29 -0.61 18.03
N GLY A 12 10.57 0.50 17.97
CA GLY A 12 10.56 1.45 16.88
C GLY A 12 11.32 2.75 17.15
N LYS A 13 10.98 3.79 16.38
CA LYS A 13 11.60 5.12 16.49
C LYS A 13 11.35 5.72 17.88
N GLY A 14 12.37 6.37 18.44
CA GLY A 14 12.29 6.97 19.78
C GLY A 14 12.18 5.96 20.91
N GLY A 15 12.48 4.68 20.68
CA GLY A 15 12.36 3.62 21.69
C GLY A 15 10.92 3.17 21.97
N VAL A 16 9.95 3.62 21.16
CA VAL A 16 8.53 3.25 21.32
C VAL A 16 8.30 1.83 20.79
N THR A 17 7.66 0.97 21.58
CA THR A 17 7.20 -0.33 21.11
C THR A 17 5.99 -0.16 20.17
N TYR A 18 6.11 -0.64 18.93
CA TYR A 18 4.99 -0.76 17.99
C TYR A 18 4.33 -2.12 18.20
N SER A 19 3.07 -2.10 18.63
CA SER A 19 2.21 -3.29 18.79
C SER A 19 1.27 -3.43 17.59
N ALA A 20 0.44 -4.47 17.61
CA ALA A 20 -0.64 -4.60 16.64
C ALA A 20 -1.47 -3.30 16.57
N ARG A 21 -1.74 -2.83 15.34
CA ARG A 21 -2.52 -1.60 15.07
C ARG A 21 -1.88 -0.28 15.53
N SER A 22 -0.60 -0.25 15.85
CA SER A 22 0.14 1.01 16.11
C SER A 22 0.39 1.87 14.86
N GLY A 23 -0.05 1.41 13.69
CA GLY A 23 0.03 2.16 12.43
C GLY A 23 -0.91 1.60 11.38
N PHE A 24 -1.04 2.33 10.28
CA PHE A 24 -1.82 1.92 9.12
C PHE A 24 -1.09 2.30 7.83
N CYS A 25 -1.32 1.51 6.78
CA CYS A 25 -0.72 1.70 5.47
C CYS A 25 -1.78 2.10 4.45
N LEU A 26 -1.55 3.24 3.80
CA LEU A 26 -2.34 3.73 2.68
C LEU A 26 -1.54 3.48 1.40
N GLU A 27 -1.80 2.36 0.74
CA GLU A 27 -1.10 1.98 -0.49
C GLU A 27 -2.03 2.23 -1.68
N THR A 28 -1.78 3.29 -2.42
CA THR A 28 -2.48 3.58 -3.68
C THR A 28 -1.97 2.63 -4.77
N GLN A 29 -2.85 1.79 -5.28
CA GLN A 29 -2.50 0.75 -6.25
C GLN A 29 -3.72 0.29 -7.05
N TYR A 30 -3.47 -0.55 -8.05
CA TYR A 30 -4.51 -1.40 -8.66
C TYR A 30 -5.13 -2.35 -7.63
N TYR A 31 -6.24 -2.98 -7.98
CA TYR A 31 -6.84 -3.98 -7.11
C TYR A 31 -5.88 -5.14 -6.86
N PRO A 32 -5.85 -5.69 -5.63
CA PRO A 32 -5.19 -6.95 -5.40
C PRO A 32 -5.69 -8.00 -6.39
N ASN A 33 -4.78 -8.84 -6.90
CA ASN A 33 -5.07 -9.88 -7.87
C ASN A 33 -5.46 -9.40 -9.30
N SER A 34 -5.34 -8.10 -9.63
CA SER A 34 -5.70 -7.59 -10.97
C SER A 34 -5.05 -8.35 -12.14
N ALA A 35 -3.81 -8.82 -12.01
CA ALA A 35 -3.13 -9.56 -13.08
C ALA A 35 -3.77 -10.93 -13.39
N ASN A 36 -4.48 -11.53 -12.44
CA ASN A 36 -5.14 -12.84 -12.61
C ASN A 36 -6.64 -12.70 -12.88
N GLU A 37 -7.25 -11.59 -12.46
CA GLU A 37 -8.67 -11.34 -12.62
C GLU A 37 -8.92 -10.44 -13.84
N LYS A 38 -9.28 -11.06 -14.97
CA LYS A 38 -9.44 -10.37 -16.26
C LYS A 38 -10.52 -9.28 -16.25
N SER A 39 -11.50 -9.38 -15.34
CA SER A 39 -12.54 -8.36 -15.20
C SER A 39 -12.07 -7.08 -14.49
N PHE A 40 -10.88 -7.09 -13.86
CA PHE A 40 -10.34 -5.92 -13.17
C PHE A 40 -9.54 -5.02 -14.13
N PRO A 41 -9.35 -3.73 -13.78
CA PRO A 41 -8.37 -2.88 -14.43
C PRO A 41 -6.99 -3.57 -14.40
N GLN A 42 -6.38 -3.70 -15.59
CA GLN A 42 -5.15 -4.46 -15.77
C GLN A 42 -3.92 -3.56 -15.56
N PRO A 43 -2.94 -3.98 -14.74
CA PRO A 43 -1.65 -3.31 -14.58
C PRO A 43 -0.63 -3.78 -15.64
N ILE A 44 -1.08 -3.98 -16.88
CA ILE A 44 -0.26 -4.50 -17.99
C ILE A 44 -0.18 -3.41 -19.06
N PHE A 45 1.04 -3.07 -19.49
CA PHE A 45 1.31 -2.00 -20.44
C PHE A 45 2.23 -2.49 -21.54
N ASP A 46 1.99 -2.05 -22.77
CA ASP A 46 2.86 -2.36 -23.90
C ASP A 46 4.19 -1.60 -23.81
N ALA A 47 5.20 -2.12 -24.51
CA ALA A 47 6.49 -1.45 -24.62
C ALA A 47 6.33 -0.01 -25.15
N GLY A 48 6.90 0.95 -24.43
CA GLY A 48 6.83 2.37 -24.77
C GLY A 48 5.57 3.10 -24.28
N GLN A 49 4.60 2.41 -23.68
CA GLN A 49 3.46 3.07 -23.06
C GLN A 49 3.88 3.71 -21.72
N PRO A 50 3.67 5.02 -21.53
CA PRO A 50 3.97 5.67 -20.26
C PRO A 50 2.97 5.24 -19.19
N TYR A 51 3.49 4.78 -18.05
CA TYR A 51 2.70 4.55 -16.85
C TYR A 51 2.94 5.68 -15.85
N GLN A 52 1.87 6.37 -15.45
CA GLN A 52 1.94 7.51 -14.55
C GLN A 52 0.85 7.42 -13.48
N THR A 53 1.25 7.59 -12.22
CA THR A 53 0.34 7.72 -11.08
C THR A 53 0.79 8.86 -10.18
N THR A 54 -0.10 9.36 -9.34
CA THR A 54 0.21 10.42 -8.38
C THR A 54 -0.57 10.18 -7.10
N THR A 55 0.13 10.23 -5.98
CA THR A 55 -0.44 10.11 -4.64
C THR A 55 -0.02 11.32 -3.84
N VAL A 56 -0.99 12.04 -3.29
CA VAL A 56 -0.75 13.26 -2.52
C VAL A 56 -1.26 13.05 -1.10
N TYR A 57 -0.36 13.17 -0.13
CA TYR A 57 -0.70 13.27 1.29
C TYR A 57 -0.69 14.75 1.69
N LYS A 58 -1.87 15.29 1.99
CA LYS A 58 -2.03 16.68 2.43
C LYS A 58 -2.58 16.70 3.84
N PHE A 59 -1.84 17.33 4.74
CA PHE A 59 -2.24 17.57 6.13
C PHE A 59 -2.64 19.04 6.28
N VAL A 60 -3.48 19.33 7.29
CA VAL A 60 -3.94 20.68 7.63
C VAL A 60 -3.12 21.27 8.76
#